data_AF-A0A925CZG2-F1
#
_entry.id   AF-A0A925CZG2-F1
#
_cell.length_a   1.000
_cell.length_b   1.000
_cell.length_c   1.000
_cell.angle_alpha   90.00
_cell.angle_beta   90.00
_cell.angle_gamma   90.00
#
_symmetry.space_group_name_H-M   'P 1'
#
loop_
_entity.id
_entity.type
_entity.pdbx_description
1 polymer ?
#
loop_
_entity_poly.entity_id
_entity_poly.type
_entity_poly.pdbx_seq_one_letter_code
_entity_poly.pdbx_strand_id
1 'polypeptide(L)'
;NGVVIESGFADKQFFYGKGAGSFPTASAVLSDISALRYDYHYEYKKLYHHTPHELTNDVYLKVYVSFDELRFIPKERFEWIEEWHSDNARKYLIGVINFKELKENNWWRENNTSLILTPEPIIEDVEIRKLKKKSLELAGLI
;
A
#
# COMPACT_ATOMS: atom_id res chain seq x y z
N ASN A 1 -0.69 -2.05 -25.28
CA ASN A 1 -1.32 -2.16 -23.95
C ASN A 1 -2.30 -3.31 -23.97
N GLY A 2 -2.44 -4.00 -22.83
CA GLY A 2 -3.41 -5.06 -22.65
C GLY A 2 -4.10 -4.87 -21.30
N VAL A 3 -5.40 -5.11 -21.24
CA VAL A 3 -6.21 -5.05 -20.03
C VAL A 3 -6.99 -6.35 -19.92
N VAL A 4 -6.88 -6.99 -18.77
CA VAL A 4 -7.69 -8.16 -18.43
C VAL A 4 -8.81 -7.68 -17.51
N ILE A 5 -10.04 -8.07 -17.81
CA ILE A 5 -11.22 -7.76 -17.00
C ILE A 5 -11.86 -9.08 -16.59
N GLU A 6 -12.19 -9.18 -15.31
CA GLU A 6 -12.92 -10.30 -14.73
C GLU A 6 -14.03 -9.72 -13.85
N SER A 7 -15.24 -10.26 -13.94
CA SER A 7 -16.37 -9.80 -13.14
C SER A 7 -17.13 -10.99 -12.56
N GLY A 8 -17.87 -10.79 -11.48
CA GLY A 8 -18.61 -11.89 -10.83
C GLY A 8 -19.65 -12.59 -11.71
N PHE A 9 -20.02 -12.00 -12.85
CA PHE A 9 -21.02 -12.53 -13.79
C PHE A 9 -20.49 -12.73 -15.21
N ALA A 10 -19.18 -12.60 -15.43
CA ALA A 10 -18.58 -12.83 -16.73
C ALA A 10 -17.18 -13.43 -16.60
N ASP A 11 -16.86 -14.36 -17.51
CA ASP A 11 -15.53 -14.93 -17.61
C ASP A 11 -14.48 -13.88 -17.92
N LYS A 12 -13.23 -14.24 -17.67
CA LYS A 12 -12.05 -13.42 -17.92
C LYS A 12 -11.97 -13.00 -19.39
N GLN A 13 -11.97 -11.70 -19.64
CA GLN A 13 -11.83 -11.09 -20.96
C GLN A 13 -10.49 -10.38 -21.09
N PHE A 14 -9.90 -10.43 -22.28
CA PHE A 14 -8.64 -9.75 -22.59
C PHE A 14 -8.82 -8.75 -23.73
N PHE A 15 -8.58 -7.48 -23.43
CA PHE A 15 -8.55 -6.39 -24.40
C PHE A 15 -7.10 -6.04 -24.71
N TYR A 16 -6.75 -5.98 -25.99
CA TYR A 16 -5.42 -5.58 -26.42
C TYR A 16 -5.48 -4.52 -27.51
N GLY A 17 -4.50 -3.62 -27.54
CA GLY A 17 -4.43 -2.57 -28.54
C GLY A 17 -3.27 -1.60 -28.34
N LYS A 18 -3.11 -0.66 -29.27
CA LYS A 18 -2.17 0.45 -29.13
C LYS A 18 -2.73 1.43 -28.10
N GLY A 19 -2.06 1.56 -26.96
CA GLY A 19 -2.51 2.45 -25.87
C GLY A 19 -1.90 3.86 -25.89
N ALA A 20 -1.08 4.17 -26.91
CA ALA A 20 -0.46 5.47 -27.12
C ALA A 20 -0.16 5.69 -28.61
N GLY A 21 0.02 6.95 -29.00
CA GLY A 21 0.34 7.37 -30.36
C GLY A 21 -0.73 8.31 -30.94
N SER A 22 -0.34 9.11 -31.93
CA SER A 22 -1.20 10.16 -32.51
C SER A 22 -2.56 9.64 -32.97
N PHE A 23 -2.58 8.60 -33.81
CA PHE A 23 -3.83 8.04 -34.34
C PHE A 23 -4.66 7.26 -33.30
N PRO A 24 -4.09 6.34 -32.48
CA PRO A 24 -4.85 5.66 -31.44
C PRO A 24 -5.47 6.61 -30.42
N THR A 25 -4.72 7.63 -29.97
CA THR A 25 -5.23 8.64 -29.03
C THR A 25 -6.27 9.54 -29.69
N ALA A 26 -6.06 9.99 -30.93
CA ALA A 26 -7.05 10.79 -31.65
C ALA A 26 -8.37 10.02 -31.89
N SER A 27 -8.29 8.70 -32.13
CA SER A 27 -9.48 7.86 -32.28
C SER A 27 -10.31 7.79 -31.00
N ALA A 28 -9.67 7.70 -29.82
CA ALA A 28 -10.38 7.73 -28.54
C ALA A 28 -11.09 9.07 -28.31
N VAL A 29 -10.38 10.19 -28.57
CA VAL A 29 -10.96 11.54 -28.48
C VAL A 29 -12.15 11.71 -29.43
N LEU A 30 -12.02 11.26 -30.68
CA LEU A 30 -13.11 11.35 -31.66
C LEU A 30 -14.33 10.51 -31.24
N SER A 31 -14.09 9.34 -30.65
CA SER A 31 -15.14 8.49 -30.10
C SER A 31 -15.92 9.22 -28.99
N ASP A 32 -15.24 9.84 -28.04
CA ASP A 32 -15.89 10.60 -26.96
C ASP A 32 -16.68 11.80 -27.51
N ILE A 33 -16.12 12.53 -28.48
CA ILE A 33 -16.84 13.62 -29.17
C ILE A 33 -18.09 13.11 -29.89
N SER A 34 -18.02 11.92 -30.50
CA SER A 34 -19.18 11.32 -31.16
C SER A 34 -20.27 10.95 -30.15
N ALA A 35 -19.90 10.41 -29.00
CA ALA A 35 -20.82 10.05 -27.94
C ALA A 35 -21.53 11.29 -27.38
N LEU A 36 -20.81 12.39 -27.17
CA LEU A 36 -21.39 13.66 -26.73
C LEU A 36 -22.42 14.22 -27.74
N ARG A 37 -22.23 14.00 -29.05
CA ARG A 37 -23.22 14.40 -30.07
C ARG A 37 -24.54 13.63 -29.98
N TYR A 38 -24.52 12.46 -29.35
CA TYR A 38 -25.72 11.66 -29.05
C TYR A 38 -26.18 11.83 -27.60
N ASP A 39 -25.80 12.94 -26.94
CA ASP A 39 -26.17 13.28 -25.57
C ASP A 39 -25.73 12.21 -24.53
N TYR A 40 -24.69 11.43 -24.87
CA TYR A 40 -24.15 10.44 -23.95
C TYR A 40 -23.38 11.14 -22.82
N HIS A 41 -23.79 10.86 -21.59
CA HIS A 41 -23.14 11.34 -20.38
C HIS A 41 -22.54 10.17 -19.62
N TYR A 42 -21.28 10.30 -19.25
CA TYR A 42 -20.62 9.29 -18.44
C TYR A 42 -21.29 9.20 -17.06
N GLU A 43 -21.76 8.01 -16.69
CA GLU A 43 -22.40 7.82 -15.41
C GLU A 43 -21.35 7.51 -14.34
N TYR A 44 -21.19 8.40 -13.36
CA TYR A 44 -20.26 8.22 -12.26
C TYR A 44 -20.88 7.37 -11.14
N LYS A 45 -21.23 6.11 -11.46
CA LYS A 45 -21.90 5.20 -10.50
C LYS A 45 -21.15 5.08 -9.17
N LYS A 46 -19.81 5.08 -9.20
CA LYS A 46 -18.98 5.03 -7.98
C LYS A 46 -19.10 6.27 -7.10
N LEU A 47 -19.38 7.44 -7.69
CA LEU A 47 -19.56 8.69 -6.96
C LEU A 47 -20.93 8.76 -6.26
N TYR A 48 -21.97 8.23 -6.90
CA TYR A 48 -23.35 8.35 -6.42
C TYR A 48 -23.85 7.16 -5.60
N HIS A 49 -23.28 5.97 -5.78
CA HIS A 49 -23.75 4.73 -5.12
C HIS A 49 -22.82 4.20 -4.03
N HIS A 50 -21.68 4.84 -3.79
CA HIS A 50 -20.76 4.43 -2.73
C HIS A 50 -20.38 5.64 -1.87
N THR A 51 -20.17 5.40 -0.58
CA THR A 51 -19.51 6.37 0.28
C THR A 51 -18.13 6.68 -0.33
N PRO A 52 -17.79 7.94 -0.59
CA PRO A 52 -16.48 8.30 -1.11
C PRO A 52 -15.39 7.71 -0.22
N HIS A 53 -14.36 7.12 -0.83
CA HIS A 53 -13.22 6.64 -0.07
C HIS A 53 -12.52 7.83 0.58
N GLU A 54 -12.24 7.71 1.88
CA GLU A 54 -11.45 8.69 2.61
C GLU A 54 -9.97 8.29 2.56
N LEU A 55 -9.10 9.30 2.51
CA LEU A 55 -7.67 9.08 2.62
C LEU A 55 -7.35 8.54 4.03
N THR A 56 -6.84 7.32 4.09
CA THR A 56 -6.38 6.72 5.35
C THR A 56 -4.85 6.81 5.48
N ASN A 57 -4.39 7.03 6.71
CA ASN A 57 -2.98 6.82 7.08
C ASN A 57 -2.80 5.53 7.89
N ASP A 58 -3.87 4.78 8.11
CA ASP A 58 -3.85 3.50 8.82
C ASP A 58 -3.45 2.39 7.85
N VAL A 59 -2.17 2.40 7.50
CA VAL A 59 -1.54 1.42 6.62
C VAL A 59 -0.30 0.91 7.33
N TYR A 60 -0.09 -0.41 7.33
CA TYR A 60 1.08 -1.02 7.92
C TYR A 60 2.15 -1.24 6.86
N LEU A 61 3.36 -0.77 7.18
CA LEU A 61 4.50 -0.80 6.29
C LEU A 61 5.59 -1.71 6.85
N LYS A 62 6.07 -2.63 6.03
CA LYS A 62 7.30 -3.38 6.27
C LYS A 62 8.48 -2.53 5.85
N VAL A 63 9.33 -2.23 6.82
CA VAL A 63 10.46 -1.30 6.68
C VAL A 63 11.76 -1.98 7.06
N TYR A 64 12.83 -1.60 6.38
CA TYR A 64 14.20 -1.82 6.81
C TYR A 64 14.71 -0.51 7.41
N VAL A 65 15.21 -0.57 8.64
CA VAL A 65 15.75 0.59 9.36
C VAL A 65 17.18 0.28 9.74
N SER A 66 18.12 1.11 9.29
CA SER A 66 19.52 1.06 9.72
C SER A 66 19.89 2.29 10.53
N PHE A 67 20.71 2.09 11.57
CA PHE A 67 21.03 3.11 12.57
C PHE A 67 22.31 2.74 13.31
N ASP A 68 22.89 3.72 14.00
CA ASP A 68 24.13 3.53 14.76
C ASP A 68 23.82 3.07 16.19
N GLU A 69 22.89 3.76 16.85
CA GLU A 69 22.51 3.53 18.25
C GLU A 69 21.04 3.17 18.41
N LEU A 70 20.80 2.05 19.10
CA LEU A 70 19.46 1.50 19.30
C LEU A 70 18.54 2.38 20.17
N ARG A 71 19.09 3.23 21.05
CA ARG A 71 18.31 4.09 21.94
C ARG A 71 17.42 5.10 21.19
N PHE A 72 17.75 5.41 19.94
CA PHE A 72 16.98 6.34 19.10
C PHE A 72 15.86 5.65 18.32
N ILE A 73 15.77 4.32 18.38
CA ILE A 73 14.79 3.55 17.62
C ILE A 73 13.69 3.06 18.57
N PRO A 74 12.46 3.57 18.44
CA PRO A 74 11.34 3.22 19.31
C PRO A 74 10.76 1.86 18.90
N LYS A 75 11.42 0.78 19.32
CA LYS A 75 11.06 -0.60 18.95
C LYS A 75 9.64 -0.98 19.35
N GLU A 76 9.13 -0.39 20.43
CA GLU A 76 7.77 -0.58 20.92
C GLU A 76 6.69 -0.05 19.96
N ARG A 77 7.06 0.80 18.99
CA ARG A 77 6.15 1.30 17.96
C ARG A 77 5.99 0.35 16.76
N PHE A 78 6.83 -0.67 16.69
CA PHE A 78 6.70 -1.74 15.69
C PHE A 78 5.66 -2.75 16.17
N GLU A 79 4.80 -3.16 15.24
CA GLU A 79 3.83 -4.23 15.48
C GLU A 79 4.54 -5.57 15.72
N TRP A 80 5.59 -5.83 14.93
CA TRP A 80 6.57 -6.88 15.18
C TRP A 80 7.88 -6.57 14.44
N ILE A 81 8.95 -7.21 14.90
CA ILE A 81 10.27 -7.19 14.27
C ILE A 81 10.53 -8.61 13.74
N GLU A 82 10.85 -8.72 12.46
CA GLU A 82 11.12 -10.00 11.79
C GLU A 82 12.61 -10.34 11.86
N GLU A 83 13.46 -9.33 11.68
CA GLU A 83 14.90 -9.50 11.69
C GLU A 83 15.56 -8.39 12.49
N TRP A 84 16.62 -8.76 13.19
CA TRP A 84 17.46 -7.83 13.93
C TRP A 84 18.91 -8.25 13.78
N HIS A 85 19.76 -7.29 13.43
CA HIS A 85 21.20 -7.50 13.36
C HIS A 85 21.94 -6.35 14.05
N SER A 86 22.99 -6.71 14.79
CA SER A 86 23.86 -5.75 15.45
C SER A 86 25.31 -6.07 15.09
N ASP A 87 25.88 -5.29 14.18
CA ASP A 87 27.32 -5.27 13.93
C ASP A 87 27.97 -4.10 14.69
N ASN A 88 29.29 -4.13 14.84
CA ASN A 88 30.07 -3.04 15.44
C ASN A 88 30.03 -1.76 14.61
N ALA A 89 29.83 -1.85 13.29
CA ALA A 89 29.82 -0.70 12.39
C ALA A 89 28.42 -0.10 12.18
N ARG A 90 27.40 -0.93 11.97
CA ARG A 90 26.02 -0.49 11.73
C ARG A 90 25.03 -1.54 12.18
N LYS A 91 23.90 -1.09 12.74
CA LYS A 91 22.80 -1.96 13.19
C LYS A 91 21.64 -1.81 12.23
N TYR A 92 20.83 -2.86 12.11
CA TYR A 92 19.58 -2.76 11.36
C TYR A 92 18.50 -3.67 11.94
N LEU A 93 17.27 -3.32 11.62
CA LEU A 93 16.10 -4.14 11.88
C LEU A 93 15.15 -4.12 10.69
N ILE A 94 14.46 -5.22 10.48
CA ILE A 94 13.32 -5.31 9.56
C ILE A 94 12.08 -5.57 10.40
N GLY A 95 11.07 -4.74 10.23
CA GLY A 95 9.84 -4.85 11.02
C GLY A 95 8.67 -4.16 10.36
N VAL A 96 7.50 -4.36 10.95
CA VAL A 96 6.25 -3.75 10.50
C VAL A 96 5.84 -2.64 11.44
N ILE A 97 5.53 -1.48 10.88
CA ILE A 97 5.19 -0.26 11.61
C ILE A 97 3.99 0.42 10.96
N ASN A 98 3.15 1.09 11.75
CA ASN A 98 2.04 1.87 11.21
C ASN A 98 2.58 3.13 10.52
N PHE A 99 2.10 3.44 9.31
CA PHE A 99 2.51 4.62 8.56
C PHE A 99 2.27 5.92 9.32
N LYS A 100 1.22 5.97 10.14
CA LYS A 100 0.93 7.11 11.02
C LYS A 100 2.12 7.45 11.93
N GLU A 101 2.79 6.45 12.48
CA GLU A 101 3.98 6.66 13.34
C GLU A 101 5.12 7.33 12.57
N LEU A 102 5.37 6.92 11.32
CA LEU A 102 6.40 7.52 10.48
C LEU A 102 6.03 8.95 10.03
N LYS A 103 4.74 9.23 9.90
CA LYS A 103 4.23 10.55 9.51
C LYS A 103 4.27 11.56 10.66
N GLU A 104 3.97 11.11 11.87
CA GLU A 104 3.86 11.96 13.06
C GLU A 104 5.19 12.15 13.80
N ASN A 105 6.20 11.33 13.50
CA ASN A 105 7.51 11.36 14.16
C ASN A 105 8.67 11.47 13.16
N ASN A 106 9.83 11.90 13.65
CA ASN A 106 11.04 12.20 12.88
C ASN A 106 12.25 11.32 13.21
N TRP A 107 12.16 10.39 14.17
CA TRP A 107 13.29 9.55 14.62
C TRP A 107 14.01 8.83 13.47
N TRP A 108 13.27 8.45 12.43
CA TRP A 108 13.77 7.73 11.26
C TRP A 108 14.52 8.62 10.26
N ARG A 109 14.50 9.95 10.43
CA ARG A 109 15.23 10.95 9.62
C ARG A 109 16.44 11.54 10.35
N GLU A 110 16.59 11.25 11.64
CA GLU A 110 17.58 11.85 12.52
C GLU A 110 18.59 10.81 13.01
N ASN A 111 19.65 11.27 13.68
CA ASN A 111 20.63 10.41 14.35
C ASN A 111 21.27 9.34 13.44
N ASN A 112 21.55 9.72 12.18
CA ASN A 112 22.11 8.85 11.14
C ASN A 112 21.24 7.61 10.83
N THR A 113 19.94 7.68 11.12
CA THR A 113 18.97 6.66 10.79
C THR A 113 18.60 6.73 9.31
N SER A 114 18.52 5.57 8.68
CA SER A 114 18.02 5.42 7.31
C SER A 114 16.90 4.39 7.30
N LEU A 115 15.76 4.78 6.73
CA LEU A 115 14.59 3.94 6.57
C LEU A 115 14.30 3.75 5.08
N ILE A 116 14.11 2.51 4.66
CA ILE A 116 13.66 2.15 3.31
C ILE A 116 12.50 1.15 3.38
N LEU A 117 11.63 1.19 2.39
CA LEU A 117 10.55 0.23 2.21
C LEU A 117 11.09 -1.06 1.60
N THR A 118 10.54 -2.21 2.00
CA THR A 118 10.82 -3.49 1.33
C THR A 118 10.09 -3.58 -0.03
N PRO A 119 10.45 -4.51 -0.93
CA PRO A 119 9.82 -4.64 -2.24
C PRO A 119 8.29 -4.81 -2.22
N GLU A 120 7.78 -5.51 -1.20
CA GLU A 120 6.34 -5.63 -0.90
C GLU A 120 6.10 -5.03 0.49
N PRO A 121 5.91 -3.70 0.60
CA PRO A 121 5.93 -3.04 1.89
C PRO A 121 4.55 -2.98 2.55
N ILE A 122 3.46 -3.04 1.80
CA ILE A 122 2.11 -2.90 2.34
C ILE A 122 1.66 -4.23 2.93
N ILE A 123 1.27 -4.23 4.21
CA ILE A 123 0.75 -5.41 4.89
C ILE A 123 -0.75 -5.25 5.14
N GLU A 124 -1.55 -6.09 4.50
CA GLU A 124 -3.03 -6.05 4.58
C GLU A 124 -3.56 -6.88 5.77
N ASP A 125 -2.88 -7.96 6.15
CA ASP A 125 -3.37 -8.96 7.12
C ASP A 125 -2.98 -8.69 8.60
N VAL A 126 -2.71 -7.44 8.97
CA VAL A 126 -2.26 -7.13 10.34
C VAL A 126 -3.32 -7.48 11.39
N GLU A 127 -4.60 -7.26 11.09
CA GLU A 127 -5.70 -7.60 12.00
C GLU A 127 -5.79 -9.11 12.28
N ILE A 128 -5.58 -9.95 11.26
CA ILE A 128 -5.58 -11.41 11.40
C ILE A 128 -4.45 -11.86 12.33
N ARG A 129 -3.25 -11.26 12.20
CA ARG A 129 -2.13 -11.54 13.09
C ARG A 129 -2.40 -11.08 14.53
N LYS A 130 -2.98 -9.88 14.70
CA LYS A 130 -3.37 -9.35 16.02
C LYS A 130 -4.41 -10.26 16.71
N LEU A 131 -5.40 -10.73 15.97
CA LEU A 131 -6.41 -11.69 16.46
C LEU A 131 -5.75 -12.99 16.94
N LYS A 132 -4.86 -13.59 16.14
CA LYS A 132 -4.14 -14.81 16.52
C LYS A 132 -3.29 -14.62 17.79
N LYS A 133 -2.58 -13.49 17.91
CA LYS A 133 -1.77 -13.16 19.10
C LYS A 133 -2.65 -13.06 20.34
N LYS A 134 -3.77 -12.33 20.26
CA LYS A 134 -4.73 -12.18 21.36
C LYS A 134 -5.36 -13.51 21.77
N SER A 135 -5.66 -14.38 20.82
CA SER A 135 -6.16 -15.74 21.11
C SER A 135 -5.13 -16.59 21.85
N LEU A 136 -3.83 -16.46 21.55
CA LEU A 136 -2.74 -17.18 22.22
C LEU A 136 -2.52 -16.67 23.66
N GLU A 137 -2.58 -15.36 23.88
CA GLU A 137 -2.52 -14.74 25.22
C GLU A 137 -3.70 -15.22 26.10
N LEU A 138 -4.92 -15.24 25.54
CA LEU A 138 -6.10 -15.75 26.26
C LEU A 138 -6.02 -17.25 26.56
N ALA A 139 -5.27 -18.01 25.76
CA ALA A 139 -5.01 -19.43 25.98
C ALA A 139 -3.85 -19.70 26.95
N GLY A 140 -3.14 -18.66 27.43
CA GLY A 140 -2.00 -18.77 28.34
C GLY A 140 -0.75 -19.42 27.72
N LEU A 141 -0.65 -19.40 26.39
CA LEU A 141 0.49 -19.98 25.65
C LEU A 141 1.63 -18.98 25.42
N ILE A 142 1.38 -17.69 25.64
CA ILE A 142 2.32 -16.56 25.59
C ILE A 142 1.98 -15.62 26.74
#